data_AF-A0A150QY79-F1
#
_entry.id   AF-A0A150QY79-F1
#
_cell.length_a   1.000
_cell.length_b   1.000
_cell.length_c   1.000
_cell.angle_alpha   90.00
_cell.angle_beta   90.00
_cell.angle_gamma   90.00
#
_symmetry.space_group_name_H-M   'P 1'
#
loop_
_entity.id
_entity.type
_entity.pdbx_description
1 polymer ?
#
loop_
_entity_poly.entity_id
_entity_poly.type
_entity_poly.pdbx_seq_one_letter_code
_entity_poly.pdbx_strand_id
1 'polypeptide(L)'
;MPEAGAPDGDFFFSLSAYLNPQAPIIFLSTLTTEARDDGLSISLSFQALEAADRKTPTGTPVDVGPYEVSADGQFTAELPTIVVPGNANPISGSELEATITLSGALCAPADFVCGDVTGTVTRPLSLNLKGSTFAMQRITDPDSYPAPVINCDKEPARPLP
;
A
#
# COMPACT_ATOMS: atom_id res chain seq x y z
N MET A 1 -17.61 6.93 -8.11
CA MET A 1 -17.26 6.22 -6.87
C MET A 1 -17.95 4.85 -6.85
N PRO A 2 -17.28 3.77 -6.42
CA PRO A 2 -17.91 2.46 -6.24
C PRO A 2 -18.90 2.45 -5.08
N GLU A 3 -19.83 1.49 -5.08
CA GLU A 3 -20.71 1.22 -3.93
C GLU A 3 -19.87 0.65 -2.76
N ALA A 4 -20.28 0.95 -1.52
CA ALA A 4 -19.66 0.33 -0.35
C ALA A 4 -19.75 -1.20 -0.40
N GLY A 5 -18.71 -1.86 0.07
CA GLY A 5 -18.53 -3.31 -0.02
C GLY A 5 -18.01 -3.80 -1.37
N ALA A 6 -18.22 -3.08 -2.47
CA ALA A 6 -17.78 -3.53 -3.80
C ALA A 6 -16.24 -3.56 -3.95
N PRO A 7 -15.48 -2.59 -3.39
CA PRO A 7 -14.02 -2.62 -3.39
C PRO A 7 -13.41 -3.57 -2.35
N ASP A 8 -14.20 -4.03 -1.37
CA ASP A 8 -13.68 -4.73 -0.21
C ASP A 8 -12.94 -6.02 -0.58
N GLY A 9 -11.92 -6.36 0.19
CA GLY A 9 -11.15 -7.59 0.01
C GLY A 9 -9.66 -7.40 0.23
N ASP A 10 -8.90 -8.44 -0.13
CA ASP A 10 -7.46 -8.47 0.05
C ASP A 10 -6.72 -8.00 -1.20
N PHE A 11 -5.65 -7.27 -0.97
CA PHE A 11 -4.82 -6.63 -1.98
C PHE A 11 -3.35 -6.91 -1.70
N PHE A 12 -2.63 -7.12 -2.78
CA PHE A 12 -1.19 -7.13 -2.81
C PHE A 12 -0.71 -5.68 -2.98
N PHE A 13 -0.25 -5.08 -1.89
CA PHE A 13 0.16 -3.68 -1.83
C PHE A 13 1.66 -3.55 -2.03
N SER A 14 2.07 -2.77 -3.02
CA SER A 14 3.46 -2.42 -3.31
C SER A 14 3.71 -0.96 -2.97
N LEU A 15 4.64 -0.70 -2.05
CA LEU A 15 5.18 0.64 -1.78
C LEU A 15 6.52 0.80 -2.47
N SER A 16 6.56 1.65 -3.49
CA SER A 16 7.73 1.85 -4.35
C SER A 16 8.42 3.16 -3.98
N ALA A 17 9.39 3.08 -3.07
CA ALA A 17 10.17 4.25 -2.69
C ALA A 17 11.08 4.72 -3.83
N TYR A 18 11.16 6.03 -4.06
CA TYR A 18 11.93 6.61 -5.18
C TYR A 18 13.43 6.22 -5.17
N LEU A 19 13.99 5.83 -4.02
CA LEU A 19 15.39 5.41 -3.90
C LEU A 19 15.70 4.13 -4.66
N ASN A 20 14.75 3.20 -4.70
CA ASN A 20 14.88 1.94 -5.40
C ASN A 20 13.48 1.47 -5.83
N PRO A 21 12.88 2.13 -6.83
CA PRO A 21 11.46 1.96 -7.15
C PRO A 21 11.13 0.53 -7.62
N GLN A 22 12.10 -0.18 -8.17
CA GLN A 22 11.93 -1.57 -8.61
C GLN A 22 12.02 -2.60 -7.47
N ALA A 23 12.37 -2.20 -6.26
CA ALA A 23 12.40 -3.06 -5.07
C ALA A 23 11.35 -2.56 -4.05
N PRO A 24 10.05 -2.73 -4.34
CA PRO A 24 8.99 -2.25 -3.46
C PRO A 24 8.97 -3.02 -2.15
N ILE A 25 8.57 -2.34 -1.08
CA ILE A 25 8.15 -2.97 0.17
C ILE A 25 6.75 -3.51 -0.06
N ILE A 26 6.53 -4.78 0.28
CA ILE A 26 5.27 -5.47 0.00
C ILE A 26 4.47 -5.66 1.29
N PHE A 27 3.17 -5.42 1.20
CA PHE A 27 2.20 -5.72 2.25
C PHE A 27 1.05 -6.55 1.69
N LEU A 28 0.55 -7.48 2.49
CA LEU A 28 -0.81 -7.97 2.36
C LEU A 28 -1.73 -6.94 3.01
N SER A 29 -2.68 -6.42 2.25
CA SER A 29 -3.58 -5.37 2.72
C SER A 29 -5.03 -5.75 2.56
N THR A 30 -5.82 -5.56 3.61
CA THR A 30 -7.28 -5.69 3.52
C THR A 30 -7.89 -4.29 3.39
N LEU A 31 -8.65 -4.06 2.33
CA LEU A 31 -9.44 -2.84 2.13
C LEU A 31 -10.88 -3.12 2.55
N THR A 32 -11.45 -2.25 3.38
CA THR A 32 -12.87 -2.27 3.72
C THR A 32 -13.47 -0.91 3.46
N THR A 33 -14.69 -0.87 2.96
CA THR A 33 -15.38 0.37 2.64
C THR A 33 -16.71 0.49 3.37
N GLU A 34 -16.98 1.69 3.90
CA GLU A 34 -18.21 1.98 4.64
C GLU A 34 -18.92 3.17 3.99
N ALA A 35 -20.21 3.02 3.71
CA ALA A 35 -21.05 4.11 3.24
C ALA A 35 -21.22 5.16 4.34
N ARG A 36 -21.08 6.44 4.00
CA ARG A 36 -21.34 7.59 4.86
C ARG A 36 -22.45 8.44 4.24
N ASP A 37 -23.03 9.34 5.02
CA ASP A 37 -24.22 10.12 4.62
C ASP A 37 -24.06 10.84 3.26
N ASP A 38 -22.85 11.25 2.91
CA ASP A 38 -22.50 11.99 1.69
C ASP A 38 -21.32 11.38 0.91
N GLY A 39 -20.89 10.17 1.24
CA GLY A 39 -19.67 9.61 0.65
C GLY A 39 -19.37 8.16 0.98
N LEU A 40 -18.13 7.79 0.68
CA LEU A 40 -17.55 6.50 1.00
C LEU A 40 -16.34 6.74 1.88
N SER A 41 -16.13 5.88 2.86
CA SER A 41 -14.89 5.88 3.63
C SER A 41 -14.16 4.56 3.45
N ILE A 42 -12.82 4.59 3.50
CA ILE A 42 -11.97 3.41 3.41
C ILE A 42 -11.18 3.21 4.70
N SER A 43 -11.06 1.96 5.12
CA SER A 43 -10.08 1.53 6.13
C SER A 43 -9.17 0.48 5.50
N LEU A 44 -7.93 0.45 5.96
CA LEU A 44 -6.90 -0.47 5.45
C LEU A 44 -6.24 -1.18 6.62
N SER A 45 -6.02 -2.48 6.48
CA SER A 45 -5.07 -3.23 7.29
C SER A 45 -3.80 -3.48 6.48
N PHE A 46 -2.63 -3.43 7.09
CA PHE A 46 -1.34 -3.68 6.45
C PHE A 46 -0.55 -4.72 7.23
N GLN A 47 -0.29 -5.87 6.62
CA GLN A 47 0.64 -6.87 7.10
C GLN A 47 1.87 -6.89 6.18
N ALA A 48 3.03 -6.46 6.68
CA ALA A 48 4.27 -6.50 5.91
C ALA A 48 4.63 -7.96 5.56
N LEU A 49 5.19 -8.15 4.36
CA LEU A 49 5.67 -9.44 3.88
C LEU A 49 7.20 -9.42 3.77
N GLU A 50 7.84 -10.57 3.97
CA GLU A 50 9.28 -10.70 3.83
C GLU A 50 9.71 -10.36 2.39
N ALA A 51 10.78 -9.58 2.27
CA ALA A 51 11.34 -9.17 0.98
C ALA A 51 11.88 -10.36 0.18
N ALA A 52 12.28 -11.45 0.86
CA ALA A 52 12.90 -12.62 0.25
C ALA A 52 11.94 -13.44 -0.60
N ASP A 53 10.66 -13.51 -0.22
CA ASP A 53 9.65 -14.32 -0.91
C ASP A 53 8.39 -13.54 -1.32
N ARG A 54 8.20 -12.33 -0.76
CA ARG A 54 7.01 -11.48 -0.92
C ARG A 54 5.71 -12.21 -0.56
N LYS A 55 5.78 -13.12 0.40
CA LYS A 55 4.68 -13.99 0.82
C LYS A 55 4.58 -14.18 2.32
N THR A 56 5.71 -14.37 3.01
CA THR A 56 5.71 -14.67 4.44
C THR A 56 5.39 -13.42 5.26
N PRO A 57 4.32 -13.41 6.08
CA PRO A 57 4.03 -12.30 6.97
C PRO A 57 5.15 -12.05 8.00
N THR A 58 5.50 -10.79 8.22
CA THR A 58 6.49 -10.37 9.22
C THR A 58 6.10 -9.08 9.92
N GLY A 59 6.47 -8.93 11.19
CA GLY A 59 6.11 -7.77 12.01
C GLY A 59 4.65 -7.75 12.44
N THR A 60 4.26 -6.64 13.06
CA THR A 60 2.90 -6.42 13.57
C THR A 60 2.03 -5.78 12.47
N PRO A 61 0.80 -6.28 12.22
CA PRO A 61 -0.15 -5.60 11.36
C PRO A 61 -0.46 -4.18 11.82
N VAL A 62 -0.79 -3.29 10.89
CA VAL A 62 -1.23 -1.92 11.18
C VAL A 62 -2.59 -1.67 10.55
N ASP A 63 -3.57 -1.31 11.38
CA ASP A 63 -4.89 -0.89 10.93
C ASP A 63 -4.97 0.64 10.89
N VAL A 64 -5.55 1.19 9.82
CA VAL A 64 -5.64 2.63 9.56
C VAL A 64 -6.98 3.01 8.97
N GLY A 65 -7.31 4.30 9.09
CA GLY A 65 -8.60 4.87 8.68
C GLY A 65 -9.61 4.96 9.82
N PRO A 66 -10.88 5.31 9.51
CA PRO A 66 -11.40 5.54 8.16
C PRO A 66 -10.86 6.83 7.52
N TYR A 67 -10.72 6.80 6.19
CA TYR A 67 -10.38 7.96 5.35
C TYR A 67 -11.49 8.24 4.35
N GLU A 68 -11.84 9.50 4.15
CA GLU A 68 -12.90 9.90 3.22
C GLU A 68 -12.45 9.72 1.76
N VAL A 69 -13.37 9.24 0.93
CA VAL A 69 -13.27 9.22 -0.52
C VAL A 69 -14.22 10.28 -1.06
N SER A 70 -13.69 11.22 -1.84
CA SER A 70 -14.49 12.26 -2.47
C SER A 70 -15.39 11.70 -3.57
N ALA A 71 -16.36 12.51 -4.01
CA ALA A 71 -17.35 12.10 -5.02
C ALA A 71 -16.74 11.64 -6.36
N ASP A 72 -15.57 12.17 -6.72
CA ASP A 72 -14.78 11.80 -7.90
C ASP A 72 -13.92 10.54 -7.69
N GLY A 73 -13.98 9.93 -6.51
CA GLY A 73 -13.26 8.71 -6.14
C GLY A 73 -11.85 8.96 -5.60
N GLN A 74 -11.40 10.20 -5.46
CA GLN A 74 -10.08 10.50 -4.90
C GLN A 74 -10.07 10.28 -3.38
N PHE A 75 -8.93 9.89 -2.83
CA PHE A 75 -8.73 9.82 -1.39
C PHE A 75 -7.33 10.32 -1.02
N THR A 76 -7.21 10.78 0.22
CA THR A 76 -5.92 11.07 0.86
C THR A 76 -5.92 10.42 2.24
N ALA A 77 -5.01 9.47 2.43
CA ALA A 77 -4.88 8.71 3.66
C ALA A 77 -3.57 9.08 4.35
N GLU A 78 -3.64 9.86 5.42
CA GLU A 78 -2.51 10.15 6.29
C GLU A 78 -2.37 9.03 7.32
N LEU A 79 -1.34 8.19 7.14
CA LEU A 79 -1.12 7.03 8.00
C LEU A 79 -0.44 7.47 9.30
N PRO A 80 -0.70 6.77 10.42
CA PRO A 80 0.13 6.89 11.61
C PRO A 80 1.58 6.47 11.28
N THR A 81 2.49 6.67 12.23
CA THR A 81 3.84 6.13 12.08
C THR A 81 3.77 4.61 11.97
N ILE A 82 4.24 4.09 10.84
CA ILE A 82 4.35 2.67 10.56
C ILE A 82 5.79 2.20 10.78
N VAL A 83 5.94 0.99 11.32
CA VAL A 83 7.23 0.32 11.47
C VAL A 83 7.28 -0.84 10.47
N VAL A 84 8.28 -0.85 9.60
CA VAL A 84 8.51 -1.97 8.68
C VAL A 84 9.76 -2.73 9.13
N PRO A 85 9.63 -4.03 9.47
CA PRO A 85 10.77 -4.85 9.85
C PRO A 85 11.87 -4.91 8.77
N GLY A 86 13.12 -5.11 9.20
CA GLY A 86 14.25 -5.18 8.28
C GLY A 86 14.15 -6.28 7.22
N ASN A 87 13.60 -7.45 7.58
CA ASN A 87 13.38 -8.55 6.62
C ASN A 87 12.28 -8.24 5.58
N ALA A 88 11.43 -7.23 5.80
CA ALA A 88 10.47 -6.72 4.81
C ALA A 88 11.03 -5.55 3.98
N ASN A 89 12.20 -5.01 4.31
CA ASN A 89 12.80 -3.87 3.64
C ASN A 89 13.86 -4.32 2.61
N PRO A 90 13.54 -4.41 1.31
CA PRO A 90 14.50 -4.82 0.27
C PRO A 90 15.54 -3.74 -0.08
N ILE A 91 15.41 -2.51 0.45
CA ILE A 91 16.29 -1.39 0.09
C ILE A 91 17.56 -1.42 0.93
N SER A 92 17.42 -1.54 2.25
CA SER A 92 18.56 -1.55 3.17
C SER A 92 18.62 -2.76 4.09
N GLY A 93 17.55 -3.58 4.16
CA GLY A 93 17.44 -4.69 5.11
C GLY A 93 17.32 -4.25 6.58
N SER A 94 17.27 -2.94 6.85
CA SER A 94 17.15 -2.39 8.21
C SER A 94 15.69 -2.07 8.51
N GLU A 95 15.30 -2.15 9.78
CA GLU A 95 13.99 -1.65 10.21
C GLU A 95 13.87 -0.16 9.86
N LEU A 96 12.66 0.25 9.47
CA LEU A 96 12.34 1.65 9.19
C LEU A 96 11.07 2.07 9.93
N GLU A 97 11.07 3.33 10.32
CA GLU A 97 9.89 4.03 10.84
C GLU A 97 9.55 5.14 9.85
N ALA A 98 8.29 5.22 9.40
CA ALA A 98 7.86 6.23 8.46
C ALA A 98 6.46 6.76 8.78
N THR A 99 6.23 8.04 8.49
CA THR A 99 4.89 8.65 8.47
C THR A 99 4.62 9.04 7.03
N ILE A 100 3.60 8.43 6.42
CA ILE A 100 3.33 8.58 4.98
C ILE A 100 1.89 9.02 4.73
N THR A 101 1.71 9.68 3.59
CA THR A 101 0.40 10.00 3.05
C THR A 101 0.25 9.28 1.70
N LEU A 102 -0.82 8.51 1.57
CA LEU A 102 -1.22 7.89 0.30
C LEU A 102 -2.25 8.78 -0.39
N SER A 103 -2.03 9.12 -1.64
CA SER A 103 -2.99 9.85 -2.46
C SER A 103 -3.28 9.06 -3.73
N GLY A 104 -4.54 8.70 -3.94
CA GLY A 104 -4.93 7.87 -5.08
C GLY A 104 -6.43 7.95 -5.37
N ALA A 105 -6.90 7.10 -6.26
CA ALA A 105 -8.30 7.05 -6.68
C ALA A 105 -8.89 5.64 -6.56
N LEU A 106 -10.05 5.54 -5.94
CA LEU A 106 -10.86 4.33 -5.85
C LEU A 106 -11.97 4.38 -6.91
N CYS A 107 -11.70 3.78 -8.07
CA CYS A 107 -12.63 3.71 -9.20
C CYS A 107 -13.10 2.28 -9.45
N ALA A 108 -14.33 2.11 -9.95
CA ALA A 108 -14.84 0.80 -10.35
C ALA A 108 -14.32 0.41 -11.76
N PRO A 109 -13.87 -0.84 -11.98
CA PRO A 109 -13.70 -1.90 -10.98
C PRO A 109 -12.47 -1.65 -10.10
N ALA A 110 -12.65 -1.75 -8.78
CA ALA A 110 -11.60 -1.46 -7.79
C ALA A 110 -10.65 -2.66 -7.60
N ASP A 111 -10.24 -3.28 -8.69
CA ASP A 111 -9.30 -4.42 -8.71
C ASP A 111 -7.84 -3.95 -8.73
N PHE A 112 -7.65 -2.68 -9.10
CA PHE A 112 -6.36 -2.03 -9.12
C PHE A 112 -6.48 -0.59 -8.63
N VAL A 113 -5.74 -0.26 -7.58
CA VAL A 113 -5.67 1.09 -7.00
C VAL A 113 -4.21 1.50 -6.98
N CYS A 114 -3.91 2.73 -7.36
CA CYS A 114 -2.54 3.22 -7.39
C CYS A 114 -2.51 4.72 -7.12
N GLY A 115 -1.33 5.23 -6.84
CA GLY A 115 -1.14 6.66 -6.67
C GLY A 115 0.22 7.03 -6.10
N ASP A 116 0.28 8.21 -5.51
CA ASP A 116 1.49 8.81 -4.99
C ASP A 116 1.65 8.52 -3.49
N VAL A 117 2.90 8.41 -3.08
CA VAL A 117 3.31 8.35 -1.68
C VAL A 117 4.14 9.58 -1.36
N THR A 118 3.75 10.30 -0.32
CA THR A 118 4.55 11.37 0.27
C THR A 118 4.77 11.11 1.76
N GLY A 119 5.56 11.95 2.41
CA GLY A 119 5.88 11.82 3.83
C GLY A 119 7.37 11.63 4.08
N THR A 120 7.71 11.10 5.26
CA THR A 120 9.08 11.04 5.74
C THR A 120 9.37 9.72 6.44
N VAL A 121 10.48 9.08 6.08
CA VAL A 121 11.13 8.05 6.92
C VAL A 121 11.85 8.78 8.05
N THR A 122 11.58 8.44 9.30
CA THR A 122 12.21 9.06 10.48
C THR A 122 13.37 8.22 11.01
N ARG A 123 13.36 6.91 10.76
CA ARG A 123 14.45 5.97 11.09
C ARG A 123 14.68 4.96 9.97
N PRO A 124 15.93 4.54 9.72
CA PRO A 124 17.16 4.90 10.44
C PRO A 124 17.74 6.25 10.02
N LEU A 125 17.29 6.80 8.89
CA LEU A 125 17.72 8.10 8.36
C LEU A 125 16.49 8.92 8.00
N SER A 126 16.50 10.21 8.36
CA SER A 126 15.45 11.14 7.96
C SER A 126 15.46 11.35 6.45
N LEU A 127 14.38 10.96 5.77
CA LEU A 127 14.29 10.99 4.32
C LEU A 127 12.89 11.33 3.83
N ASN A 128 12.80 12.33 2.95
CA ASN A 128 11.53 12.69 2.31
C ASN A 128 11.21 11.69 1.19
N LEU A 129 9.98 11.18 1.16
CA LEU A 129 9.53 10.17 0.21
C LEU A 129 8.87 10.73 -1.06
N LYS A 130 8.90 12.05 -1.29
CA LYS A 130 8.32 12.67 -2.50
C LYS A 130 8.86 12.02 -3.78
N GLY A 131 7.95 11.64 -4.67
CA GLY A 131 8.26 10.92 -5.91
C GLY A 131 8.19 9.39 -5.76
N SER A 132 7.79 8.90 -4.58
CA SER A 132 7.43 7.50 -4.37
C SER A 132 5.99 7.23 -4.80
N THR A 133 5.67 5.98 -5.10
CA THR A 133 4.35 5.56 -5.58
C THR A 133 3.88 4.32 -4.84
N PHE A 134 2.59 4.02 -4.94
CA PHE A 134 2.03 2.75 -4.50
C PHE A 134 1.12 2.13 -5.57
N ALA A 135 0.96 0.82 -5.48
CA ALA A 135 0.00 0.07 -6.26
C ALA A 135 -0.60 -1.06 -5.40
N MET A 136 -1.89 -1.30 -5.57
CA MET A 136 -2.68 -2.34 -4.93
C MET A 136 -3.30 -3.19 -6.03
N GLN A 137 -3.03 -4.49 -6.01
CA GLN A 137 -3.62 -5.46 -6.91
C GLN A 137 -4.52 -6.39 -6.12
N ARG A 138 -5.80 -6.51 -6.49
CA ARG A 138 -6.73 -7.43 -5.82
C ARG A 138 -6.18 -8.84 -5.87
N ILE A 139 -6.20 -9.51 -4.73
CA ILE A 139 -5.88 -10.93 -4.60
C ILE A 139 -7.16 -11.71 -4.88
N THR A 140 -7.14 -12.52 -5.92
CA THR A 140 -8.27 -13.38 -6.33
C THR A 140 -8.08 -14.83 -5.88
N ASP A 141 -6.84 -15.21 -5.54
CA ASP A 141 -6.45 -16.50 -5.01
C ASP A 141 -5.50 -16.29 -3.83
N PRO A 142 -5.89 -16.63 -2.59
CA PRO A 142 -5.05 -16.44 -1.41
C PRO A 142 -3.76 -17.28 -1.43
N ASP A 143 -3.71 -18.35 -2.22
CA ASP A 143 -2.51 -19.19 -2.35
C ASP A 143 -1.55 -18.68 -3.46
N SER A 144 -2.00 -17.73 -4.29
CA SER A 144 -1.27 -17.23 -5.45
C SER A 144 -1.36 -15.71 -5.60
N TYR A 145 -0.46 -14.99 -4.91
CA TYR A 145 -0.34 -13.55 -5.05
C TYR A 145 0.09 -13.12 -6.46
N PRO A 146 -0.43 -12.00 -6.98
CA PRO A 146 -0.04 -11.47 -8.28
C PRO A 146 1.42 -11.04 -8.29
N ALA A 147 2.01 -10.94 -9.48
CA ALA A 147 3.32 -10.31 -9.63
C ALA A 147 3.22 -8.82 -9.25
N PRO A 148 4.11 -8.30 -8.39
CA PRO A 148 4.04 -6.92 -7.92
C PRO A 148 4.31 -5.93 -9.05
N VAL A 149 3.45 -4.92 -9.15
CA VAL A 149 3.66 -3.73 -9.97
C VAL A 149 3.94 -2.51 -9.10
N ILE A 150 4.69 -1.55 -9.63
CA ILE A 150 5.29 -0.49 -8.80
C ILE A 150 4.56 0.85 -8.89
N ASN A 151 3.70 1.05 -9.87
CA ASN A 151 3.02 2.33 -10.13
C ASN A 151 1.72 2.15 -10.96
N CYS A 152 1.06 3.26 -11.29
CA CYS A 152 -0.17 3.28 -12.09
C CYS A 152 0.00 2.76 -13.53
N ASP A 153 1.20 2.84 -14.10
CA ASP A 153 1.52 2.28 -15.42
C ASP A 153 1.72 0.75 -15.40
N LYS A 154 1.58 0.14 -14.22
CA LYS A 154 1.74 -1.30 -13.96
C LYS A 154 3.12 -1.81 -14.35
N GLU A 155 4.15 -0.97 -14.18
CA GLU A 155 5.52 -1.40 -14.37
C GLU A 155 5.85 -2.54 -13.39
N PRO A 156 6.51 -3.62 -13.83
CA PRO A 156 6.80 -4.74 -12.95
C PRO A 156 7.92 -4.39 -11.96
N ALA A 157 7.81 -4.89 -10.73
CA ALA A 157 8.93 -4.89 -9.82
C ALA A 157 10.05 -5.81 -10.33
N ARG A 158 11.27 -5.61 -9.83
CA ARG A 158 12.38 -6.52 -10.08
C ARG A 158 12.01 -7.94 -9.63
N PRO A 159 12.32 -8.98 -10.42
CA PRO A 159 12.16 -10.36 -10.00
C PRO A 159 12.95 -10.66 -8.72
N LEU A 160 12.46 -11.62 -7.93
CA LEU A 160 13.24 -12.17 -6.82
C LEU A 160 14.44 -12.95 -7.38
N PRO A 161 15.59 -12.94 -6.68
CA PRO A 161 16.77 -13.74 -7.07
C PRO A 161 16.52 -15.24 -7.11
#